data_AF-A0A8T3QNP1-F1
#
_entry.id   AF-A0A8T3QNP1-F1
#
_cell.length_a   1.000
_cell.length_b   1.000
_cell.length_c   1.000
_cell.angle_alpha   90.00
_cell.angle_beta   90.00
_cell.angle_gamma   90.00
#
_symmetry.space_group_name_H-M   'P 1'
#
loop_
_entity.id
_entity.type
_entity.pdbx_description
1 polymer ?
#
loop_
_entity_poly.entity_id
_entity_poly.type
_entity_poly.pdbx_seq_one_letter_code
_entity_poly.pdbx_strand_id
1 'polypeptide(L)'
;AGGDGADRGQSASDRGDAEWRESHRRETLRREALRREVRSLAPARRLSLRGDVQSVELRIVAAIDAGDADGTVIGGRIAALLGRIVAVSRPFDANTGRSAAEADARATLEAVEALTEAPAVARADRLPAYRLLGSLHNLPDGTRQARALLAPLLRGRPDVRRERLATLRAVLDQPGLAEAAASLGVHRNTVAYRVRRIEAVTGWRLADPDLRLPIALAIRLVQDA
;
A
#
# COMPACT_ATOMS: atom_id res chain seq x y z
N ALA A 1 12.55 7.48 -64.55
CA ALA A 1 12.12 6.36 -63.70
C ALA A 1 12.96 6.36 -62.43
N GLY A 2 12.31 6.30 -61.26
CA GLY A 2 12.89 5.81 -60.02
C GLY A 2 13.91 6.71 -59.31
N GLY A 3 13.45 7.78 -58.66
CA GLY A 3 14.22 8.50 -57.65
C GLY A 3 13.55 8.38 -56.27
N ASP A 4 14.37 8.00 -55.28
CA ASP A 4 14.28 8.42 -53.88
C ASP A 4 13.09 7.89 -53.04
N GLY A 5 13.31 6.78 -52.34
CA GLY A 5 12.32 6.24 -51.39
C GLY A 5 12.84 5.23 -50.35
N ALA A 6 14.09 4.74 -50.44
CA ALA A 6 14.57 3.65 -49.59
C ALA A 6 15.32 4.07 -48.31
N ASP A 7 15.84 5.31 -48.23
CA ASP A 7 16.78 5.70 -47.15
C ASP A 7 16.11 6.30 -45.89
N ARG A 8 14.81 6.63 -45.98
CA ARG A 8 14.06 7.20 -44.84
C ARG A 8 13.52 6.14 -43.87
N GLY A 9 13.47 4.87 -44.26
CA GLY A 9 12.99 3.76 -43.42
C GLY A 9 14.06 3.16 -42.50
N GLN A 10 15.28 2.99 -43.02
CA GLN A 10 16.42 2.43 -42.27
C GLN A 10 16.86 3.33 -41.12
N SER A 11 16.91 4.65 -41.37
CA SER A 11 17.32 5.67 -40.40
C SER A 11 16.30 5.90 -39.26
N ALA A 12 15.04 5.49 -39.42
CA ALA A 12 14.04 5.50 -38.36
C ALA A 12 14.11 4.23 -37.49
N SER A 13 14.34 3.07 -38.13
CA SER A 13 14.61 1.78 -37.47
C SER A 13 15.84 1.84 -36.56
N ASP A 14 16.97 2.33 -37.09
CA ASP A 14 18.23 2.40 -36.33
C ASP A 14 18.17 3.39 -35.16
N ARG A 15 17.36 4.45 -35.28
CA ARG A 15 17.08 5.39 -34.19
C ARG A 15 16.25 4.75 -33.08
N GLY A 16 15.18 4.03 -33.42
CA GLY A 16 14.36 3.31 -32.43
C GLY A 16 15.16 2.24 -31.68
N ASP A 17 16.05 1.55 -32.40
CA ASP A 17 16.98 0.56 -31.85
C ASP A 17 18.02 1.19 -30.89
N ALA A 18 18.57 2.35 -31.24
CA ALA A 18 19.50 3.09 -30.37
C ALA A 18 18.80 3.64 -29.11
N GLU A 19 17.59 4.18 -29.26
CA GLU A 19 16.76 4.66 -28.15
C GLU A 19 16.35 3.54 -27.20
N TRP A 20 15.96 2.37 -27.74
CA TRP A 20 15.66 1.18 -26.95
C TRP A 20 16.88 0.72 -26.14
N ARG A 21 18.08 0.63 -26.77
CA ARG A 21 19.32 0.22 -26.08
C ARG A 21 19.72 1.20 -24.97
N GLU A 22 19.58 2.50 -25.21
CA GLU A 22 19.88 3.53 -24.21
C GLU A 22 18.88 3.50 -23.05
N SER A 23 17.59 3.32 -23.33
CA SER A 23 16.55 3.13 -22.30
C SER A 23 16.82 1.88 -21.44
N HIS A 24 17.14 0.75 -22.07
CA HIS A 24 17.50 -0.49 -21.37
C HIS A 24 18.75 -0.34 -20.50
N ARG A 25 19.77 0.38 -21.00
CA ARG A 25 20.99 0.68 -20.24
C ARG A 25 20.68 1.55 -19.01
N ARG A 26 19.89 2.61 -19.17
CA ARG A 26 19.47 3.49 -18.05
C ARG A 26 18.69 2.73 -16.99
N GLU A 27 17.76 1.88 -17.39
CA GLU A 27 16.98 1.03 -16.48
C GLU A 27 17.89 0.04 -15.74
N THR A 28 18.84 -0.58 -16.43
CA THR A 28 19.83 -1.49 -15.81
C THR A 28 20.66 -0.75 -14.76
N LEU A 29 21.20 0.43 -15.10
CA LEU A 29 21.98 1.26 -14.15
C LEU A 29 21.15 1.68 -12.94
N ARG A 30 19.88 2.05 -13.14
CA ARG A 30 18.94 2.37 -12.07
C ARG A 30 18.74 1.18 -11.13
N ARG A 31 18.53 -0.02 -11.67
CA ARG A 31 18.39 -1.25 -10.88
C ARG A 31 19.67 -1.57 -10.11
N GLU A 32 20.84 -1.43 -10.72
CA GLU A 32 22.12 -1.65 -10.02
C GLU A 32 22.36 -0.66 -8.88
N ALA A 33 22.06 0.62 -9.09
CA ALA A 33 22.14 1.64 -8.05
C ALA A 33 21.23 1.30 -6.86
N LEU A 34 19.96 0.95 -7.15
CA LEU A 34 19.00 0.53 -6.13
C LEU A 34 19.48 -0.69 -5.34
N ARG A 35 19.99 -1.73 -6.04
CA ARG A 35 20.53 -2.93 -5.39
C ARG A 35 21.76 -2.61 -4.53
N ARG A 36 22.56 -1.59 -4.86
CA ARG A 36 23.67 -1.11 -4.02
C ARG A 36 23.15 -0.38 -2.78
N GLU A 37 22.17 0.50 -2.92
CA GLU A 37 21.58 1.19 -1.78
C GLU A 37 20.92 0.23 -0.79
N VAL A 38 20.15 -0.75 -1.27
CA VAL A 38 19.55 -1.79 -0.41
C VAL A 38 20.62 -2.54 0.38
N ARG A 39 21.75 -2.89 -0.25
CA ARG A 39 22.87 -3.56 0.43
C ARG A 39 23.57 -2.65 1.45
N SER A 40 23.47 -1.33 1.33
CA SER A 40 24.05 -0.38 2.29
C SER A 40 23.22 -0.23 3.56
N LEU A 41 21.96 -0.71 3.58
CA LEU A 41 21.06 -0.59 4.73
C LEU A 41 21.53 -1.39 5.95
N ALA A 42 22.27 -2.49 5.74
CA ALA A 42 22.84 -3.31 6.80
C ALA A 42 24.03 -4.14 6.31
N PRO A 43 24.95 -4.58 7.20
CA PRO A 43 26.08 -5.42 6.83
C PRO A 43 25.64 -6.74 6.16
N ALA A 44 26.48 -7.30 5.28
CA ALA A 44 26.16 -8.53 4.52
C ALA A 44 25.78 -9.75 5.39
N ARG A 45 26.28 -9.82 6.63
CA ARG A 45 25.91 -10.86 7.60
C ARG A 45 24.47 -10.73 8.12
N ARG A 46 23.87 -9.54 7.96
CA ARG A 46 22.54 -9.17 8.46
C ARG A 46 21.53 -8.93 7.35
N LEU A 47 21.97 -8.67 6.13
CA LEU A 47 21.09 -8.46 4.99
C LEU A 47 21.73 -9.04 3.74
N SER A 48 20.97 -9.90 3.06
CA SER A 48 21.36 -10.46 1.78
C SER A 48 20.27 -10.22 0.74
N LEU A 49 20.69 -9.81 -0.45
CA LEU A 49 19.82 -9.60 -1.60
C LEU A 49 19.90 -10.83 -2.51
N ARG A 50 18.76 -11.33 -2.96
CA ARG A 50 18.65 -12.47 -3.87
C ARG A 50 18.34 -12.02 -5.31
N GLY A 51 18.61 -12.93 -6.25
CA GLY A 51 18.52 -12.66 -7.68
C GLY A 51 19.67 -11.79 -8.21
N ASP A 52 19.55 -11.41 -9.47
CA ASP A 52 20.46 -10.54 -10.21
C ASP A 52 19.74 -9.23 -10.63
N VAL A 53 20.38 -8.43 -11.48
CA VAL A 53 19.81 -7.17 -11.99
C VAL A 53 18.62 -7.40 -12.96
N GLN A 54 18.51 -8.59 -13.53
CA GLN A 54 17.45 -8.99 -14.45
C GLN A 54 16.21 -9.52 -13.71
N SER A 55 16.34 -9.84 -12.42
CA SER A 55 15.26 -10.34 -11.58
C SER A 55 14.14 -9.31 -11.44
N VAL A 56 12.91 -9.73 -11.79
CA VAL A 56 11.69 -8.90 -11.73
C VAL A 56 11.29 -8.61 -10.28
N GLU A 57 11.51 -9.57 -9.40
CA GLU A 57 11.23 -9.45 -7.97
C GLU A 57 12.52 -9.19 -7.17
N LEU A 58 12.43 -8.26 -6.23
CA LEU A 58 13.51 -7.99 -5.28
C LEU A 58 13.27 -8.79 -4.00
N ARG A 59 14.06 -9.84 -3.78
CA ARG A 59 14.00 -10.71 -2.60
C ARG A 59 15.12 -10.37 -1.62
N ILE A 60 14.77 -10.08 -0.38
CA ILE A 60 15.72 -9.72 0.69
C ILE A 60 15.55 -10.70 1.84
N VAL A 61 16.66 -11.21 2.37
CA VAL A 61 16.69 -11.92 3.64
C VAL A 61 17.44 -11.05 4.64
N ALA A 62 16.79 -10.71 5.75
CA ALA A 62 17.35 -9.86 6.78
C ALA A 62 17.30 -10.52 8.17
N ALA A 63 18.35 -10.30 8.95
CA ALA A 63 18.40 -10.65 10.37
C ALA A 63 17.73 -9.54 11.18
N ILE A 64 16.64 -9.91 11.85
CA ILE A 64 15.86 -9.03 12.73
C ILE A 64 16.56 -8.86 14.10
N ASP A 65 16.43 -7.67 14.69
CA ASP A 65 16.82 -7.42 16.09
C ASP A 65 15.63 -7.66 17.03
N ALA A 66 15.90 -7.80 18.33
CA ALA A 66 14.85 -7.93 19.35
C ALA A 66 13.84 -6.76 19.35
N GLY A 67 14.29 -5.55 18.95
CA GLY A 67 13.43 -4.37 18.80
C GLY A 67 12.62 -4.32 17.50
N ASP A 68 12.82 -5.28 16.59
CA ASP A 68 12.12 -5.39 15.30
C ASP A 68 11.70 -6.85 15.03
N ALA A 69 11.09 -7.50 16.03
CA ALA A 69 10.75 -8.92 15.98
C ALA A 69 9.88 -9.31 14.77
N ASP A 70 9.12 -8.36 14.24
CA ASP A 70 8.25 -8.56 13.09
C ASP A 70 8.85 -8.04 11.75
N GLY A 71 10.09 -7.54 11.76
CA GLY A 71 10.79 -7.02 10.58
C GLY A 71 10.16 -5.76 9.96
N THR A 72 9.33 -5.05 10.71
CA THR A 72 8.59 -3.87 10.22
C THR A 72 9.47 -2.62 10.12
N VAL A 73 10.46 -2.45 11.00
CA VAL A 73 11.39 -1.32 10.96
C VAL A 73 12.29 -1.43 9.74
N ILE A 74 12.90 -2.60 9.51
CA ILE A 74 13.73 -2.79 8.33
C ILE A 74 12.88 -2.79 7.05
N GLY A 75 11.69 -3.41 7.08
CA GLY A 75 10.73 -3.37 5.98
C GLY A 75 10.35 -1.94 5.61
N GLY A 76 10.14 -1.07 6.60
CA GLY A 76 9.80 0.34 6.39
C GLY A 76 10.93 1.15 5.76
N ARG A 77 12.18 0.91 6.18
CA ARG A 77 13.35 1.52 5.54
C ARG A 77 13.50 1.10 4.08
N ILE A 78 13.29 -0.19 3.80
CA ILE A 78 13.32 -0.72 2.43
C ILE A 78 12.16 -0.12 1.62
N ALA A 79 10.94 -0.11 2.14
CA ALA A 79 9.78 0.46 1.46
C ALA A 79 9.98 1.94 1.10
N ALA A 80 10.52 2.73 2.04
CA ALA A 80 10.85 4.13 1.82
C ALA A 80 11.94 4.32 0.75
N LEU A 81 12.98 3.49 0.78
CA LEU A 81 14.05 3.52 -0.23
C LEU A 81 13.53 3.15 -1.62
N LEU A 82 12.68 2.12 -1.71
CA LEU A 82 12.13 1.63 -2.97
C LEU A 82 11.00 2.53 -3.51
N GLY A 83 10.35 3.31 -2.64
CA GLY A 83 9.09 3.99 -2.97
C GLY A 83 7.97 3.01 -3.32
N ARG A 84 8.00 1.79 -2.76
CA ARG A 84 7.08 0.68 -3.09
C ARG A 84 6.68 -0.08 -1.85
N ILE A 85 5.57 -0.81 -1.94
CA ILE A 85 5.12 -1.72 -0.91
C ILE A 85 6.13 -2.87 -0.77
N VAL A 86 6.43 -3.23 0.48
CA VAL A 86 7.27 -4.38 0.82
C VAL A 86 6.45 -5.35 1.65
N ALA A 87 6.45 -6.62 1.25
CA ALA A 87 5.88 -7.68 2.07
C ALA A 87 6.97 -8.35 2.92
N VAL A 88 6.65 -8.59 4.19
CA VAL A 88 7.53 -9.23 5.18
C VAL A 88 6.88 -10.53 5.61
N SER A 89 7.62 -11.63 5.48
CA SER A 89 7.19 -12.96 5.93
C SER A 89 7.14 -13.02 7.47
N ARG A 90 6.60 -14.11 8.01
CA ARG A 90 6.88 -14.47 9.41
C ARG A 90 8.39 -14.72 9.59
N PRO A 91 8.94 -14.46 10.79
CA PRO A 91 10.32 -14.81 11.12
C PRO A 91 10.57 -16.32 10.97
N PHE A 92 11.80 -16.67 10.58
CA PHE A 92 12.26 -18.05 10.50
C PHE A 92 13.72 -18.13 10.96
N ASP A 93 14.11 -19.27 11.53
CA ASP A 93 15.42 -19.50 12.15
C ASP A 93 16.31 -20.47 11.34
N ALA A 94 15.71 -21.31 10.50
CA ALA A 94 16.41 -22.30 9.68
C ALA A 94 16.37 -21.98 8.19
N ASN A 95 17.45 -22.32 7.47
CA ASN A 95 17.54 -22.16 6.02
C ASN A 95 16.41 -22.88 5.24
N THR A 96 15.88 -23.98 5.79
CA THR A 96 14.77 -24.74 5.22
C THR A 96 13.45 -23.97 5.21
N GLY A 97 13.24 -23.06 6.17
CA GLY A 97 12.06 -22.20 6.25
C GLY A 97 12.00 -21.11 5.17
N ARG A 98 13.11 -20.86 4.47
CA ARG A 98 13.21 -19.77 3.50
C ARG A 98 12.20 -19.86 2.36
N SER A 99 12.04 -21.04 1.75
CA SER A 99 11.13 -21.19 0.61
C SER A 99 9.68 -20.88 1.01
N ALA A 100 9.27 -21.33 2.20
CA ALA A 100 7.96 -21.03 2.75
C ALA A 100 7.81 -19.53 3.07
N ALA A 101 8.84 -18.91 3.67
CA ALA A 101 8.86 -17.48 3.95
C ALA A 101 8.76 -16.61 2.68
N GLU A 102 9.49 -16.97 1.61
CA GLU A 102 9.39 -16.28 0.32
C GLU A 102 7.99 -16.41 -0.30
N ALA A 103 7.37 -17.60 -0.21
CA ALA A 103 6.00 -17.81 -0.66
C ALA A 103 4.97 -17.01 0.17
N ASP A 104 5.13 -16.96 1.49
CA ASP A 104 4.27 -16.21 2.42
C ASP A 104 4.35 -14.69 2.16
N ALA A 105 5.57 -14.16 1.95
CA ALA A 105 5.77 -12.76 1.58
C ALA A 105 5.17 -12.45 0.20
N ARG A 106 5.36 -13.31 -0.81
CA ARG A 106 4.78 -13.11 -2.14
C ARG A 106 3.25 -13.09 -2.10
N ALA A 107 2.62 -14.08 -1.48
CA ALA A 107 1.17 -14.15 -1.32
C ALA A 107 0.61 -12.92 -0.56
N THR A 108 1.40 -12.37 0.36
CA THR A 108 1.08 -11.14 1.08
C THR A 108 1.14 -9.92 0.18
N LEU A 109 2.16 -9.82 -0.68
CA LEU A 109 2.28 -8.74 -1.66
C LEU A 109 1.08 -8.76 -2.63
N GLU A 110 0.77 -9.93 -3.20
CA GLU A 110 -0.38 -10.14 -4.08
C GLU A 110 -1.71 -9.74 -3.40
N ALA A 111 -1.88 -10.11 -2.11
CA ALA A 111 -3.10 -9.78 -1.38
C ALA A 111 -3.28 -8.28 -1.14
N VAL A 112 -2.18 -7.53 -0.92
CA VAL A 112 -2.27 -6.08 -0.68
C VAL A 112 -2.40 -5.27 -1.97
N GLU A 113 -2.04 -5.82 -3.13
CA GLU A 113 -2.28 -5.19 -4.44
C GLU A 113 -3.78 -5.02 -4.73
N ALA A 114 -4.64 -5.86 -4.13
CA ALA A 114 -6.09 -5.74 -4.23
C ALA A 114 -6.70 -4.68 -3.29
N LEU A 115 -5.90 -4.01 -2.45
CA LEU A 115 -6.38 -3.01 -1.51
C LEU A 115 -6.34 -1.61 -2.12
N THR A 116 -7.41 -0.83 -1.92
CA THR A 116 -7.43 0.61 -2.25
C THR A 116 -6.33 1.36 -1.49
N GLU A 117 -6.09 1.00 -0.23
CA GLU A 117 -5.00 1.54 0.58
C GLU A 117 -4.17 0.43 1.18
N ALA A 118 -3.05 0.15 0.51
CA ALA A 118 -2.07 -0.79 0.98
C ALA A 118 -1.10 -0.14 1.98
N PRO A 119 -0.67 -0.87 3.03
CA PRO A 119 0.40 -0.40 3.89
C PRO A 119 1.73 -0.39 3.15
N ALA A 120 2.63 0.53 3.49
CA ALA A 120 4.00 0.51 2.96
C ALA A 120 4.74 -0.80 3.30
N VAL A 121 4.43 -1.39 4.47
CA VAL A 121 4.93 -2.70 4.90
C VAL A 121 3.76 -3.63 5.16
N ALA A 122 3.60 -4.64 4.32
CA ALA A 122 2.59 -5.67 4.45
C ALA A 122 3.16 -6.87 5.19
N ARG A 123 2.51 -7.33 6.26
CA ARG A 123 3.02 -8.45 7.06
C ARG A 123 2.26 -9.74 6.78
N ALA A 124 2.97 -10.84 6.65
CA ALA A 124 2.35 -12.10 6.27
C ALA A 124 1.50 -12.76 7.37
N ASP A 125 1.72 -12.41 8.65
CA ASP A 125 0.80 -12.78 9.73
C ASP A 125 -0.58 -12.13 9.60
N ARG A 126 -0.70 -11.07 8.79
CA ARG A 126 -1.96 -10.37 8.46
C ARG A 126 -2.55 -10.78 7.11
N LEU A 127 -1.95 -11.74 6.41
CA LEU A 127 -2.42 -12.21 5.10
C LEU A 127 -3.93 -12.54 5.07
N PRO A 128 -4.52 -13.25 6.05
CA PRO A 128 -5.96 -13.50 6.05
C PRO A 128 -6.80 -12.22 6.06
N ALA A 129 -6.36 -11.20 6.80
CA ALA A 129 -7.04 -9.91 6.86
C ALA A 129 -6.94 -9.16 5.52
N TYR A 130 -5.77 -9.15 4.88
CA TYR A 130 -5.61 -8.53 3.56
C TYR A 130 -6.49 -9.20 2.50
N ARG A 131 -6.56 -10.55 2.50
CA ARG A 131 -7.44 -11.30 1.59
C ARG A 131 -8.92 -10.99 1.83
N LEU A 132 -9.34 -10.92 3.09
CA LEU A 132 -10.71 -10.55 3.44
C LEU A 132 -11.03 -9.13 2.94
N LEU A 133 -10.14 -8.17 3.20
CA LEU A 133 -10.33 -6.79 2.75
C LEU A 133 -10.32 -6.65 1.22
N GLY A 134 -9.40 -7.32 0.53
CA GLY A 134 -9.35 -7.33 -0.94
C GLY A 134 -10.57 -8.00 -1.58
N SER A 135 -11.21 -8.93 -0.87
CA SER A 135 -12.47 -9.54 -1.34
C SER A 135 -13.68 -8.62 -1.23
N LEU A 136 -13.58 -7.49 -0.50
CA LEU A 136 -14.74 -6.63 -0.24
C LEU A 136 -15.39 -6.09 -1.51
N HIS A 137 -14.58 -5.76 -2.51
CA HIS A 137 -15.05 -5.26 -3.81
C HIS A 137 -15.81 -6.31 -4.63
N ASN A 138 -15.65 -7.59 -4.30
CA ASN A 138 -16.37 -8.69 -4.93
C ASN A 138 -17.68 -9.02 -4.20
N LEU A 139 -18.03 -8.35 -3.10
CA LEU A 139 -19.32 -8.56 -2.46
C LEU A 139 -20.43 -8.10 -3.40
N PRO A 140 -21.39 -8.99 -3.76
CA PRO A 140 -22.58 -8.58 -4.47
C PRO A 140 -23.24 -7.43 -3.72
N ASP A 141 -23.54 -6.35 -4.43
CA ASP A 141 -24.18 -5.16 -3.88
C ASP A 141 -23.39 -4.37 -2.83
N GLY A 142 -22.15 -4.77 -2.51
CA GLY A 142 -21.35 -4.20 -1.43
C GLY A 142 -21.18 -2.68 -1.55
N THR A 143 -20.76 -2.19 -2.70
CA THR A 143 -20.61 -0.74 -2.95
C THR A 143 -21.95 0.00 -2.87
N ARG A 144 -23.06 -0.60 -3.33
CA ARG A 144 -24.39 0.02 -3.25
C ARG A 144 -24.84 0.15 -1.79
N GLN A 145 -24.71 -0.91 -1.02
CA GLN A 145 -25.06 -0.93 0.41
C GLN A 145 -24.17 0.02 1.21
N ALA A 146 -22.87 0.07 0.91
CA ALA A 146 -21.93 1.01 1.52
C ALA A 146 -22.31 2.47 1.24
N ARG A 147 -22.66 2.80 -0.01
CA ARG A 147 -23.18 4.14 -0.38
C ARG A 147 -24.50 4.46 0.32
N ALA A 148 -25.40 3.49 0.45
CA ALA A 148 -26.67 3.67 1.16
C ALA A 148 -26.45 3.95 2.65
N LEU A 149 -25.55 3.20 3.31
CA LEU A 149 -25.17 3.43 4.70
C LEU A 149 -24.57 4.84 4.87
N LEU A 150 -23.63 5.24 4.01
CA LEU A 150 -22.97 6.54 4.09
C LEU A 150 -23.81 7.71 3.55
N ALA A 151 -25.00 7.45 2.99
CA ALA A 151 -25.83 8.45 2.31
C ALA A 151 -26.06 9.74 3.12
N PRO A 152 -26.30 9.72 4.46
CA PRO A 152 -26.48 10.95 5.23
C PRO A 152 -25.22 11.84 5.26
N LEU A 153 -24.03 11.23 5.16
CA LEU A 153 -22.75 11.95 5.14
C LEU A 153 -22.37 12.46 3.76
N LEU A 154 -22.91 11.87 2.70
CA LEU A 154 -22.65 12.23 1.30
C LEU A 154 -23.49 13.42 0.80
N ARG A 155 -24.36 13.99 1.64
CA ARG A 155 -25.15 15.19 1.31
C ARG A 155 -24.37 16.49 1.56
N GLY A 156 -24.68 17.52 0.78
CA GLY A 156 -24.12 18.87 0.94
C GLY A 156 -22.90 19.13 0.09
N ARG A 157 -22.17 20.21 0.40
CA ARG A 157 -21.03 20.66 -0.41
C ARG A 157 -19.85 19.66 -0.36
N PRO A 158 -19.03 19.58 -1.43
CA PRO A 158 -17.91 18.64 -1.51
C PRO A 158 -16.86 18.77 -0.39
N ASP A 159 -16.58 19.98 0.07
CA ASP A 159 -15.69 20.27 1.21
C ASP A 159 -16.21 19.63 2.50
N VAL A 160 -17.51 19.79 2.78
CA VAL A 160 -18.15 19.25 3.98
C VAL A 160 -18.17 17.71 3.97
N ARG A 161 -18.46 17.11 2.81
CA ARG A 161 -18.43 15.66 2.62
C ARG A 161 -17.04 15.09 2.91
N ARG A 162 -16.00 15.70 2.33
CA ARG A 162 -14.61 15.29 2.54
C ARG A 162 -14.20 15.41 4.01
N GLU A 163 -14.56 16.50 4.69
CA GLU A 163 -14.28 16.67 6.12
C GLU A 163 -14.94 15.57 6.96
N ARG A 164 -16.20 15.24 6.69
CA ARG A 164 -16.94 14.20 7.43
C ARG A 164 -16.32 12.83 7.24
N LEU A 165 -16.02 12.44 6.00
CA LEU A 165 -15.40 11.15 5.70
C LEU A 165 -13.99 11.05 6.29
N ALA A 166 -13.18 12.11 6.19
CA ALA A 166 -11.85 12.15 6.80
C ALA A 166 -11.92 12.03 8.34
N THR A 167 -12.86 12.73 8.97
CA THR A 167 -13.05 12.64 10.43
C THR A 167 -13.48 11.24 10.85
N LEU A 168 -14.45 10.65 10.14
CA LEU A 168 -14.96 9.32 10.46
C LEU A 168 -13.87 8.26 10.30
N ARG A 169 -13.08 8.35 9.24
CA ARG A 169 -11.91 7.49 9.03
C ARG A 169 -10.92 7.60 10.18
N ALA A 170 -10.50 8.81 10.55
CA ALA A 170 -9.55 9.02 11.63
C ALA A 170 -10.05 8.45 12.97
N VAL A 171 -11.34 8.61 13.29
CA VAL A 171 -11.93 8.11 14.54
C VAL A 171 -12.11 6.60 14.56
N LEU A 172 -12.28 5.97 13.40
CA LEU A 172 -12.42 4.51 13.28
C LEU A 172 -11.07 3.80 13.25
N ASP A 173 -10.06 4.42 12.65
CA ASP A 173 -8.73 3.83 12.49
C ASP A 173 -7.82 4.03 13.72
N GLN A 174 -8.21 4.90 14.66
CA GLN A 174 -7.42 5.24 15.85
C GLN A 174 -8.11 4.78 17.15
N PRO A 175 -7.33 4.44 18.19
CA PRO A 175 -7.88 3.95 19.46
C PRO A 175 -8.62 5.04 20.25
N GLY A 176 -8.34 6.31 19.98
CA GLY A 176 -8.89 7.44 20.71
C GLY A 176 -8.98 8.72 19.90
N LEU A 177 -9.66 9.71 20.48
CA LEU A 177 -9.86 11.02 19.85
C LEU A 177 -8.56 11.84 19.77
N ALA A 178 -7.60 11.59 20.65
CA ALA A 178 -6.32 12.32 20.64
C ALA A 178 -5.47 11.91 19.43
N GLU A 179 -5.38 10.61 19.18
CA GLU A 179 -4.68 10.01 18.05
C GLU A 179 -5.37 10.33 16.73
N ALA A 180 -6.71 10.30 16.71
CA ALA A 180 -7.50 10.76 15.57
C ALA A 180 -7.29 12.25 15.27
N ALA A 181 -7.11 13.09 16.30
CA ALA A 181 -6.84 14.50 16.12
C ALA A 181 -5.43 14.76 15.59
N ALA A 182 -4.44 14.02 16.11
CA ALA A 182 -3.07 14.07 15.63
C ALA A 182 -2.97 13.66 14.15
N SER A 183 -3.67 12.60 13.72
CA SER A 183 -3.66 12.16 12.31
C SER A 183 -4.33 13.15 11.37
N LEU A 184 -5.28 13.94 11.86
CA LEU A 184 -5.95 15.00 11.11
C LEU A 184 -5.23 16.37 11.19
N GLY A 185 -4.20 16.51 12.02
CA GLY A 185 -3.52 17.79 12.27
C GLY A 185 -4.41 18.84 12.94
N VAL A 186 -5.37 18.42 13.78
CA VAL A 186 -6.30 19.32 14.49
C VAL A 186 -6.31 19.06 16.00
N HIS A 187 -6.99 19.93 16.76
CA HIS A 187 -7.15 19.74 18.20
C HIS A 187 -8.23 18.68 18.51
N ARG A 188 -8.06 17.92 19.60
CA ARG A 188 -9.03 16.89 20.05
C ARG A 188 -10.46 17.40 20.18
N ASN A 189 -10.63 18.65 20.63
CA ASN A 189 -11.96 19.27 20.77
C ASN A 189 -12.64 19.46 19.42
N THR A 190 -11.87 19.75 18.37
CA THR A 190 -12.37 19.88 17.00
C THR A 190 -12.88 18.53 16.49
N VAL A 191 -12.13 17.44 16.72
CA VAL A 191 -12.59 16.08 16.36
C VAL A 191 -13.85 15.72 17.15
N ALA A 192 -13.86 15.94 18.46
CA ALA A 192 -15.04 15.68 19.29
C ALA A 192 -16.28 16.45 18.81
N TYR A 193 -16.11 17.72 18.43
CA TYR A 193 -17.18 18.52 17.83
C TYR A 193 -17.64 17.96 16.48
N ARG A 194 -16.72 17.60 15.59
CA ARG A 194 -17.04 17.01 14.28
C ARG A 194 -17.77 15.66 14.42
N VAL A 195 -17.37 14.83 15.39
CA VAL A 195 -18.04 13.57 15.74
C VAL A 195 -19.48 13.84 16.16
N ARG A 196 -19.71 14.75 17.12
CA ARG A 196 -21.08 15.11 17.54
C ARG A 196 -21.95 15.60 16.39
N ARG A 197 -21.38 16.37 15.45
CA ARG A 197 -22.11 16.80 14.24
C ARG A 197 -22.43 15.65 13.29
N ILE A 198 -21.52 14.70 13.13
CA ILE A 198 -21.74 13.48 12.35
C ILE A 198 -22.91 12.71 12.96
N GLU A 199 -22.84 12.42 14.27
CA GLU A 199 -23.87 11.70 15.01
C GLU A 199 -25.23 12.40 14.95
N ALA A 200 -25.26 13.74 15.05
CA ALA A 200 -26.50 14.51 14.93
C ALA A 200 -27.16 14.42 13.56
N VAL A 201 -26.38 14.32 12.47
CA VAL A 201 -26.90 14.24 11.10
C VAL A 201 -27.27 12.81 10.71
N THR A 202 -26.57 11.81 11.26
CA THR A 202 -26.78 10.40 10.92
C THR A 202 -27.72 9.67 11.88
N GLY A 203 -27.87 10.16 13.11
CA GLY A 203 -28.52 9.45 14.22
C GLY A 203 -27.66 8.32 14.80
N TRP A 204 -26.39 8.20 14.40
CA TRP A 204 -25.48 7.15 14.85
C TRP A 204 -24.90 7.42 16.23
N ARG A 205 -24.46 6.34 16.88
CA ARG A 205 -23.56 6.41 18.03
C ARG A 205 -22.23 5.75 17.64
N LEU A 206 -21.17 6.52 17.42
CA LEU A 206 -19.88 5.97 16.98
C LEU A 206 -19.13 5.22 18.09
N ALA A 207 -19.64 5.25 19.31
CA ALA A 207 -19.21 4.38 20.40
C ALA A 207 -19.75 2.94 20.28
N ASP A 208 -20.77 2.71 19.46
CA ASP A 208 -21.38 1.40 19.26
C ASP A 208 -20.48 0.50 18.39
N PRO A 209 -19.91 -0.59 18.94
CA PRO A 209 -19.02 -1.47 18.19
C PRO A 209 -19.69 -2.12 16.98
N ASP A 210 -20.99 -2.43 17.06
CA ASP A 210 -21.74 -3.08 15.98
C ASP A 210 -21.93 -2.15 14.78
N LEU A 211 -21.86 -0.84 15.02
CA LEU A 211 -21.96 0.18 13.98
C LEU A 211 -20.59 0.60 13.45
N ARG A 212 -19.54 0.57 14.29
CA ARG A 212 -18.17 0.95 13.89
C ARG A 212 -17.64 0.10 12.75
N LEU A 213 -17.80 -1.22 12.83
CA LEU A 213 -17.27 -2.13 11.82
C LEU A 213 -17.94 -1.94 10.44
N PRO A 214 -19.28 -1.96 10.29
CA PRO A 214 -19.93 -1.69 9.02
C PRO A 214 -19.57 -0.33 8.42
N ILE A 215 -19.46 0.72 9.23
CA ILE A 215 -19.04 2.04 8.75
C ILE A 215 -17.59 2.01 8.26
N ALA A 216 -16.68 1.36 8.99
CA ALA A 216 -15.28 1.25 8.60
C ALA A 216 -15.11 0.49 7.26
N LEU A 217 -15.92 -0.54 7.03
CA LEU A 217 -15.98 -1.26 5.76
C LEU A 217 -16.60 -0.40 4.65
N ALA A 218 -17.70 0.29 4.92
CA ALA A 218 -18.36 1.14 3.94
C ALA A 218 -17.47 2.30 3.48
N ILE A 219 -16.67 2.90 4.37
CA ILE A 219 -15.68 3.91 3.98
C ILE A 219 -14.71 3.33 2.96
N ARG A 220 -14.13 2.15 3.23
CA ARG A 220 -13.16 1.49 2.34
C ARG A 220 -13.75 1.15 0.96
N LEU A 221 -15.04 0.79 0.91
CA LEU A 221 -15.75 0.49 -0.35
C LEU A 221 -16.15 1.72 -1.18
N VAL A 222 -16.38 2.88 -0.55
CA VAL A 222 -16.88 4.09 -1.24
C VAL A 222 -15.75 5.03 -1.66
N GLN A 223 -14.53 4.84 -1.16
CA GLN A 223 -13.35 5.61 -1.58
C GLN A 223 -12.97 5.39 -3.06
N ASP A 224 -13.55 4.38 -3.70
CA ASP A 224 -13.37 4.02 -5.11
C ASP A 224 -14.31 4.80 -6.07
N ALA A 225 -14.63 6.06 -5.78
CA ALA A 225 -15.56 6.86 -6.59
C ALA A 225 -15.11 8.31 -6.80
#